data_AF-A0A9P7A719-F1
#
_entry.id   AF-A0A9P7A719-F1
#
_cell.length_a   1.000
_cell.length_b   1.000
_cell.length_c   1.000
_cell.angle_alpha   90.00
_cell.angle_beta   90.00
_cell.angle_gamma   90.00
#
_symmetry.space_group_name_H-M   'P 1'
#
loop_
_entity.id
_entity.type
_entity.pdbx_description
1 polymer ?
#
loop_
_entity_poly.entity_id
_entity_poly.type
_entity_poly.pdbx_seq_one_letter_code
_entity_poly.pdbx_strand_id
1 'polypeptide(L)'
;TWISTGLAIEEAQIALLVEVRRIGRISTETQRLDIACQCNRLQGQIDGFDADDEPDNLNVDILDDLDDDPADFTETSDTWTNSPELTVIPLPSNLGVDRCRRCMGEDLIPLEMSLREGQANDALHNLRIHLCNKAILFRTTVRQAKSQALKTWAWSQVTSVQQAVSLHASIYTKTRKQMMRLELGQEQLQKYKPLLREQLKISTVVGDPNA
;
A
#
# COMPACT_ATOMS: atom_id res chain seq x y z
N THR A 1 -9.06 4.63 17.94
CA THR A 1 -10.37 5.14 17.50
C THR A 1 -10.87 4.24 16.38
N TRP A 2 -12.18 4.19 16.10
CA TRP A 2 -12.70 3.34 15.03
C TRP A 2 -12.01 3.61 13.67
N ILE A 3 -11.80 4.89 13.32
CA ILE A 3 -11.04 5.28 12.11
C ILE A 3 -9.61 4.71 12.13
N SER A 4 -8.87 4.79 13.24
CA SER A 4 -7.50 4.26 13.27
C SER A 4 -7.45 2.75 13.03
N THR A 5 -8.46 2.02 13.51
CA THR A 5 -8.57 0.57 13.27
C THR A 5 -8.85 0.28 11.80
N GLY A 6 -9.80 1.00 11.17
CA GLY A 6 -10.09 0.86 9.75
C GLY A 6 -8.89 1.23 8.86
N LEU A 7 -8.14 2.28 9.21
CA LEU A 7 -6.89 2.66 8.53
C LEU A 7 -5.82 1.57 8.62
N ALA A 8 -5.69 0.91 9.79
CA ALA A 8 -4.75 -0.20 9.97
C ALA A 8 -5.15 -1.43 9.14
N ILE A 9 -6.46 -1.71 9.03
CA ILE A 9 -6.97 -2.77 8.15
C ILE A 9 -6.60 -2.45 6.69
N GLU A 10 -6.83 -1.22 6.22
CA GLU A 10 -6.47 -0.85 4.85
C GLU A 10 -4.97 -0.96 4.55
N GLU A 11 -4.10 -0.62 5.50
CA GLU A 11 -2.66 -0.83 5.34
C GLU A 11 -2.31 -2.32 5.25
N ALA A 12 -2.97 -3.16 6.06
CA ALA A 12 -2.81 -4.61 5.99
C ALA A 12 -3.29 -5.20 4.65
N GLN A 13 -4.39 -4.67 4.09
CA GLN A 13 -4.86 -5.02 2.74
C GLN A 13 -3.82 -4.67 1.69
N ILE A 14 -3.22 -3.48 1.73
CA ILE A 14 -2.17 -3.07 0.79
C ILE A 14 -0.94 -3.97 0.92
N ALA A 15 -0.53 -4.31 2.14
CA ALA A 15 0.60 -5.21 2.38
C ALA A 15 0.36 -6.59 1.77
N LEU A 16 -0.85 -7.14 1.97
CA LEU A 16 -1.23 -8.43 1.39
C LEU A 16 -1.29 -8.37 -0.14
N LEU A 17 -1.87 -7.31 -0.72
CA LEU A 17 -1.90 -7.13 -2.18
C LEU A 17 -0.51 -7.07 -2.80
N VAL A 18 0.44 -6.35 -2.16
CA VAL A 18 1.83 -6.29 -2.63
C VAL A 18 2.48 -7.67 -2.57
N GLU A 19 2.20 -8.46 -1.53
CA GLU A 19 2.75 -9.81 -1.36
C GLU A 19 2.13 -10.83 -2.33
N VAL A 20 0.81 -10.79 -2.55
CA VAL A 20 0.10 -11.62 -3.52
C VAL A 20 0.63 -11.35 -4.94
N ARG A 21 0.78 -10.07 -5.32
CA ARG A 21 1.35 -9.67 -6.62
C ARG A 21 2.79 -10.18 -6.79
N ARG A 22 3.57 -10.24 -5.72
CA ARG A 22 4.94 -10.74 -5.74
C ARG A 22 5.00 -12.25 -5.95
N ILE A 23 4.15 -12.98 -5.25
CA ILE A 23 4.15 -14.45 -5.24
C ILE A 23 3.68 -15.02 -6.58
N GLY A 24 2.74 -14.33 -7.26
CA GLY A 24 2.30 -14.68 -8.61
C GLY A 24 1.79 -16.13 -8.74
N ARG A 25 1.79 -16.67 -9.97
CA ARG A 25 1.26 -18.02 -10.26
C ARG A 25 2.17 -19.17 -9.80
N ILE A 26 3.46 -18.93 -9.59
CA ILE A 26 4.45 -19.98 -9.26
C ILE A 26 4.85 -19.87 -7.78
N SER A 27 3.86 -20.16 -6.93
CA SER A 27 3.99 -20.05 -5.48
C SER A 27 4.23 -21.40 -4.81
N THR A 28 5.12 -21.43 -3.83
CA THR A 28 5.34 -22.62 -3.00
C THR A 28 4.14 -22.85 -2.09
N GLU A 29 3.83 -24.10 -1.77
CA GLU A 29 2.70 -24.44 -0.88
C GLU A 29 2.75 -23.71 0.46
N THR A 30 3.95 -23.56 1.05
CA THR A 30 4.14 -22.78 2.28
C THR A 30 3.76 -21.31 2.13
N GLN A 31 4.09 -20.69 0.99
CA GLN A 31 3.74 -19.30 0.70
C GLN A 31 2.23 -19.14 0.50
N ARG A 32 1.56 -20.15 -0.08
CA ARG A 32 0.09 -20.17 -0.21
C ARG A 32 -0.59 -20.27 1.14
N LEU A 33 -0.08 -21.13 2.03
CA LEU A 33 -0.58 -21.26 3.40
C LEU A 33 -0.36 -19.97 4.20
N ASP A 34 0.79 -19.31 4.04
CA ASP A 34 1.07 -18.03 4.68
C ASP A 34 0.10 -16.93 4.20
N ILE A 35 -0.13 -16.83 2.88
CA ILE A 35 -1.15 -15.93 2.31
C ILE A 35 -2.53 -16.26 2.89
N ALA A 36 -2.94 -17.52 2.89
CA ALA A 36 -4.25 -17.93 3.40
C ALA A 36 -4.42 -17.59 4.89
N CYS A 37 -3.37 -17.76 5.69
CA CYS A 37 -3.35 -17.35 7.09
C CYS A 37 -3.50 -15.83 7.25
N GLN A 38 -2.80 -15.06 6.41
CA GLN A 38 -2.94 -13.60 6.38
C GLN A 38 -4.34 -13.16 5.95
N CYS A 39 -4.92 -13.78 4.93
CA CYS A 39 -6.31 -13.56 4.51
C CYS A 39 -7.29 -13.85 5.65
N ASN A 40 -7.18 -15.01 6.31
CA ASN A 40 -8.06 -15.36 7.44
C ASN A 40 -7.95 -14.37 8.60
N ARG A 41 -6.73 -13.92 8.92
CA ARG A 41 -6.51 -12.91 9.94
C ARG A 41 -7.16 -11.58 9.55
N LEU A 42 -6.99 -11.16 8.30
CA LEU A 42 -7.57 -9.93 7.77
C LEU A 42 -9.10 -10.01 7.75
N GLN A 43 -9.67 -11.15 7.35
CA GLN A 43 -11.11 -11.39 7.41
C GLN A 43 -11.62 -11.27 8.84
N GLY A 44 -10.96 -11.87 9.83
CA GLY A 44 -11.36 -11.70 11.23
C GLY A 44 -11.26 -10.26 11.75
N GLN A 45 -10.35 -9.44 11.20
CA GLN A 45 -10.30 -8.01 11.50
C GLN A 45 -11.45 -7.24 10.86
N ILE A 46 -11.87 -7.62 9.64
CA ILE A 46 -13.02 -7.04 8.94
C ILE A 46 -14.31 -7.42 9.66
N ASP A 47 -14.52 -8.71 9.95
CA ASP A 47 -15.71 -9.19 10.65
C ASP A 47 -15.87 -8.52 12.02
N GLY A 48 -14.77 -8.32 12.74
CA GLY A 48 -14.77 -7.60 14.01
C GLY A 48 -15.01 -6.09 13.88
N PHE A 49 -14.71 -5.51 12.71
CA PHE A 49 -14.97 -4.11 12.42
C PHE A 49 -16.44 -3.88 12.05
N ASP A 50 -17.03 -4.81 11.29
CA ASP A 50 -18.44 -4.78 10.89
C ASP A 50 -19.39 -5.15 12.05
N ALA A 51 -18.96 -5.99 12.99
CA ALA A 51 -19.78 -6.38 14.15
C ALA A 51 -20.06 -5.24 15.15
N ASP A 52 -19.27 -4.16 15.11
CA ASP A 52 -19.50 -2.96 15.92
C ASP A 52 -20.57 -2.02 15.31
N ASP A 53 -21.03 -2.29 14.07
CA ASP A 53 -22.05 -1.52 13.33
C ASP A 53 -23.28 -2.40 12.98
N GLU A 54 -24.42 -2.19 13.65
CA GLU A 54 -25.72 -2.76 13.25
C GLU A 54 -26.12 -2.24 11.85
N PRO A 55 -26.38 -3.11 10.85
CA PRO A 55 -26.48 -2.69 9.46
C PRO A 55 -27.91 -2.36 9.07
N ASP A 56 -28.31 -1.10 9.21
CA ASP A 56 -29.35 -0.55 8.36
C ASP A 56 -28.71 0.40 7.34
N ASN A 57 -28.41 -0.16 6.16
CA ASN A 57 -28.36 0.55 4.88
C ASN A 57 -27.04 1.30 4.51
N LEU A 58 -25.87 0.77 4.87
CA LEU A 58 -24.60 1.12 4.23
C LEU A 58 -24.36 0.22 3.00
N ASN A 59 -25.23 0.30 1.99
CA ASN A 59 -24.87 -0.24 0.67
C ASN A 59 -23.70 0.63 0.17
N VAL A 60 -22.48 0.11 0.32
CA VAL A 60 -21.27 0.73 -0.21
C VAL A 60 -21.39 0.59 -1.71
N ASP A 61 -21.77 1.67 -2.39
CA ASP A 61 -21.60 1.74 -3.84
C ASP A 61 -20.10 1.59 -4.08
N ILE A 62 -19.70 0.37 -4.43
CA ILE A 62 -18.35 0.06 -4.90
C ILE A 62 -18.19 0.96 -6.13
N LEU A 63 -17.51 2.09 -5.93
CA LEU A 63 -17.11 2.93 -7.06
C LEU A 63 -16.10 2.09 -7.84
N ASP A 64 -16.61 1.45 -8.89
CA ASP A 64 -15.90 0.58 -9.82
C ASP A 64 -14.91 1.43 -10.64
N ASP A 65 -13.86 1.91 -9.97
CA ASP A 65 -12.71 2.55 -10.59
C ASP A 65 -11.59 1.51 -10.70
N LEU A 66 -11.85 0.46 -11.48
CA LEU A 66 -10.81 -0.18 -12.29
C LEU A 66 -10.43 0.81 -13.41
N ASP A 67 -9.83 1.94 -13.05
CA ASP A 67 -9.26 2.86 -14.03
C ASP A 67 -7.83 2.40 -14.34
N ASP A 68 -7.65 2.09 -15.62
CA ASP A 68 -6.48 1.50 -16.28
C ASP A 68 -5.19 2.27 -15.93
N ASP A 69 -4.43 1.77 -14.94
CA ASP A 69 -2.99 2.08 -14.86
C ASP A 69 -2.34 1.30 -16.01
N PRO A 70 -1.56 1.90 -16.92
CA PRO A 70 -0.95 1.23 -18.09
C PRO A 70 0.09 0.14 -17.75
N ALA A 71 0.07 -0.41 -16.54
CA ALA A 71 0.73 -1.62 -16.12
C ALA A 71 -0.22 -2.84 -16.13
N ASP A 72 -1.24 -2.84 -17.00
CA ASP A 72 -2.05 -4.01 -17.28
C ASP A 72 -1.18 -5.11 -17.91
N PHE A 73 -0.85 -6.11 -17.08
CA PHE A 73 -0.67 -7.48 -17.53
C PHE A 73 -1.84 -8.26 -16.92
N THR A 74 -2.98 -8.15 -17.59
CA THR A 74 -4.20 -8.93 -17.34
C THR A 74 -3.86 -10.41 -17.41
N GLU A 75 -4.11 -11.12 -16.31
CA GLU A 75 -4.86 -12.39 -16.29
C GLU A 75 -4.92 -12.88 -14.82
N THR A 76 -5.76 -12.25 -13.99
CA THR A 76 -6.15 -12.83 -12.70
C THR A 76 -7.38 -13.68 -12.90
N SER A 77 -7.15 -14.99 -12.94
CA SER A 77 -8.13 -16.07 -12.84
C SER A 77 -9.32 -15.73 -11.94
N ASP A 78 -10.53 -16.02 -12.43
CA ASP A 78 -11.87 -15.76 -11.86
C ASP A 78 -12.19 -16.44 -10.50
N THR A 79 -11.20 -16.62 -9.63
CA THR A 79 -11.36 -17.30 -8.32
C THR A 79 -11.36 -16.34 -7.12
N TRP A 80 -11.34 -15.03 -7.35
CA TRP A 80 -11.01 -14.02 -6.33
C TRP A 80 -12.17 -13.03 -6.09
N THR A 81 -13.41 -13.50 -6.09
CA THR A 81 -14.59 -12.61 -5.98
C THR A 81 -14.95 -12.24 -4.53
N ASN A 82 -14.33 -12.89 -3.52
CA ASN A 82 -14.64 -12.72 -2.09
C ASN A 82 -13.37 -12.62 -1.22
N SER A 83 -12.38 -11.84 -1.65
CA SER A 83 -11.10 -11.85 -0.96
C SER A 83 -10.93 -10.62 -0.07
N PRO A 84 -10.48 -10.80 1.19
CA PRO A 84 -10.52 -9.78 2.24
C PRO A 84 -9.67 -8.54 1.93
N GLU A 85 -8.68 -8.66 1.05
CA GLU A 85 -7.85 -7.53 0.62
C GLU A 85 -8.47 -6.63 -0.45
N LEU A 86 -9.62 -7.01 -1.02
CA LEU A 86 -10.43 -6.16 -1.90
C LEU A 86 -11.69 -5.61 -1.21
N THR A 87 -12.03 -6.10 -0.01
CA THR A 87 -13.18 -5.62 0.75
C THR A 87 -13.04 -4.13 1.07
N VAL A 88 -14.05 -3.33 0.73
CA VAL A 88 -14.03 -1.90 1.01
C VAL A 88 -14.39 -1.66 2.48
N ILE A 89 -13.44 -1.14 3.26
CA ILE A 89 -13.70 -0.72 4.64
C ILE A 89 -14.51 0.59 4.60
N PRO A 90 -15.62 0.71 5.34
CA PRO A 90 -16.53 1.86 5.28
C PRO A 90 -15.94 3.11 5.96
N LEU A 91 -14.79 3.59 5.51
CA LEU A 91 -14.18 4.84 5.96
C LEU A 91 -14.82 6.06 5.26
N PRO A 92 -14.80 7.26 5.87
CA PRO A 92 -15.30 8.48 5.25
C PRO A 92 -14.79 8.71 3.81
N SER A 93 -13.51 8.43 3.54
CA SER A 93 -12.91 8.56 2.20
C SER A 93 -13.43 7.55 1.16
N ASN A 94 -14.00 6.42 1.60
CA ASN A 94 -14.57 5.39 0.73
C ASN A 94 -16.09 5.55 0.58
N LEU A 95 -16.78 6.05 1.61
CA LEU A 95 -18.23 6.31 1.59
C LEU A 95 -18.61 7.60 0.85
N GLY A 96 -17.66 8.53 0.71
CA GLY A 96 -17.87 9.85 0.15
C GLY A 96 -18.35 10.86 1.20
N VAL A 97 -17.94 12.11 1.01
CA VAL A 97 -18.10 13.18 2.01
C VAL A 97 -19.57 13.43 2.33
N ASP A 98 -20.45 13.47 1.33
CA ASP A 98 -21.89 13.72 1.52
C ASP A 98 -22.62 12.59 2.24
N ARG A 99 -22.14 11.35 2.11
CA ARG A 99 -22.70 10.20 2.83
C ARG A 99 -22.20 10.18 4.27
N CYS A 100 -20.91 10.47 4.48
CA CYS A 100 -20.32 10.58 5.80
C CYS A 100 -21.00 11.67 6.64
N ARG A 101 -21.23 12.86 6.06
CA ARG A 101 -21.93 13.96 6.75
C ARG A 101 -23.35 13.56 7.21
N ARG A 102 -24.04 12.71 6.43
CA ARG A 102 -25.41 12.25 6.73
C ARG A 102 -25.46 11.11 7.75
N CYS A 103 -24.52 10.17 7.70
CA CYS A 103 -24.61 8.91 8.43
C CYS A 103 -23.66 8.80 9.63
N MET A 104 -22.54 9.52 9.62
CA MET A 104 -21.41 9.28 10.53
C MET A 104 -20.93 10.53 11.29
N GLY A 105 -21.49 11.71 10.98
CA GLY A 105 -21.14 12.98 11.62
C GLY A 105 -19.99 13.72 10.92
N GLU A 106 -20.00 15.05 11.00
CA GLU A 106 -19.04 15.90 10.28
C GLU A 106 -17.62 15.82 10.85
N ASP A 107 -17.47 15.54 12.15
CA ASP A 107 -16.18 15.53 12.86
C ASP A 107 -15.23 14.39 12.43
N LEU A 108 -15.75 13.36 11.75
CA LEU A 108 -14.96 12.21 11.31
C LEU A 108 -14.10 12.52 10.09
N ILE A 109 -14.54 13.43 9.22
CA ILE A 109 -13.80 13.84 8.01
C ILE A 109 -12.46 14.52 8.37
N PRO A 110 -12.43 15.59 9.20
CA PRO A 110 -11.16 16.21 9.58
C PRO A 110 -10.28 15.27 10.41
N LEU A 111 -10.89 14.37 11.19
CA LEU A 111 -10.15 13.34 11.92
C LEU A 111 -9.46 12.36 10.99
N GLU A 112 -10.16 11.78 10.00
CA GLU A 112 -9.54 10.91 9.00
C GLU A 112 -8.47 11.66 8.21
N MET A 113 -8.75 12.90 7.77
CA MET A 113 -7.77 13.72 7.04
C MET A 113 -6.45 13.85 7.83
N SER A 114 -6.53 14.18 9.13
CA SER A 114 -5.33 14.33 9.97
C SER A 114 -4.51 13.02 10.07
N LEU A 115 -5.19 11.88 10.14
CA LEU A 115 -4.55 10.57 10.21
C LEU A 115 -3.92 10.19 8.87
N ARG A 116 -4.58 10.50 7.75
CA ARG A 116 -4.06 10.31 6.40
C ARG A 116 -2.82 11.16 6.14
N GLU A 117 -2.76 12.38 6.64
CA GLU A 117 -1.53 13.19 6.58
C GLU A 117 -0.37 12.51 7.31
N GLY A 118 -0.63 11.96 8.49
CA GLY A 118 0.32 11.14 9.25
C GLY A 118 0.83 9.96 8.43
N GLN A 119 -0.09 9.13 7.90
CA GLN A 119 0.24 7.98 7.04
C GLN A 119 1.07 8.39 5.83
N ALA A 120 0.72 9.49 5.16
CA ALA A 120 1.45 9.98 4.00
C ALA A 120 2.89 10.39 4.37
N ASN A 121 3.07 11.08 5.50
CA ASN A 121 4.39 11.48 5.99
C ASN A 121 5.24 10.26 6.37
N ASP A 122 4.65 9.28 7.07
CA ASP A 122 5.33 8.05 7.48
C ASP A 122 5.72 7.19 6.27
N ALA A 123 4.83 7.06 5.28
CA ALA A 123 5.12 6.35 4.04
C ALA A 123 6.28 7.02 3.27
N LEU A 124 6.27 8.35 3.14
CA LEU A 124 7.38 9.08 2.50
C LEU A 124 8.69 8.97 3.28
N HIS A 125 8.63 9.00 4.61
CA HIS A 125 9.81 8.82 5.46
C HIS A 125 10.43 7.43 5.27
N ASN A 126 9.60 6.38 5.36
CA ASN A 126 10.04 5.01 5.15
C ASN A 126 10.59 4.79 3.73
N LEU A 127 9.97 5.39 2.70
CA LEU A 127 10.49 5.36 1.33
C LEU A 127 11.92 5.89 1.25
N ARG A 128 12.21 7.03 1.91
CA ARG A 128 13.58 7.59 1.96
C ARG A 128 14.55 6.65 2.65
N ILE A 129 14.16 6.04 3.78
CA ILE A 129 14.99 5.07 4.50
C ILE A 129 15.31 3.87 3.62
N HIS A 130 14.29 3.26 3.00
CA HIS A 130 14.48 2.06 2.18
C HIS A 130 15.29 2.34 0.91
N LEU A 131 15.09 3.49 0.27
CA LEU A 131 15.92 3.92 -0.87
C LEU A 131 17.39 4.12 -0.45
N CYS A 132 17.63 4.73 0.71
CA CYS A 132 18.97 4.88 1.26
C CYS A 132 19.60 3.50 1.54
N ASN A 133 18.89 2.62 2.24
CA ASN A 133 19.33 1.25 2.53
C ASN A 133 19.67 0.48 1.24
N LYS A 134 18.79 0.56 0.23
CA LYS A 134 19.01 -0.06 -1.07
C LYS A 134 20.29 0.47 -1.73
N ALA A 135 20.52 1.78 -1.71
CA ALA A 135 21.76 2.38 -2.24
C ALA A 135 23.01 1.88 -1.50
N ILE A 136 22.94 1.78 -0.17
CA ILE A 136 24.02 1.24 0.66
C ILE A 136 24.30 -0.22 0.29
N LEU A 137 23.28 -1.08 0.19
CA LEU A 137 23.43 -2.48 -0.23
C LEU A 137 24.10 -2.60 -1.60
N PHE A 138 23.71 -1.76 -2.57
CA PHE A 138 24.38 -1.75 -3.87
C PHE A 138 25.89 -1.47 -3.74
N ARG A 139 26.28 -0.56 -2.85
CA ARG A 139 27.69 -0.20 -2.65
C ARG A 139 28.46 -1.25 -1.86
N THR A 140 27.88 -1.79 -0.79
CA THR A 140 28.60 -2.59 0.21
C THR A 140 28.47 -4.10 0.00
N THR A 141 27.32 -4.59 -0.46
CA THR A 141 27.08 -6.04 -0.61
C THR A 141 27.15 -6.46 -2.07
N VAL A 142 26.36 -5.83 -2.96
CA VAL A 142 26.27 -6.24 -4.38
C VAL A 142 27.61 -6.07 -5.10
N ARG A 143 28.25 -4.90 -4.98
CA ARG A 143 29.54 -4.63 -5.64
C ARG A 143 30.71 -5.43 -5.05
N GLN A 144 30.66 -5.78 -3.77
CA GLN A 144 31.73 -6.53 -3.10
C GLN A 144 31.57 -8.05 -3.23
N ALA A 145 30.43 -8.54 -3.74
CA ALA A 145 30.16 -9.97 -3.87
C ALA A 145 31.03 -10.62 -4.96
N LYS A 146 32.04 -11.38 -4.53
CA LYS A 146 33.00 -12.06 -5.42
C LYS A 146 32.56 -13.44 -5.90
N SER A 147 31.69 -14.12 -5.15
CA SER A 147 31.19 -15.47 -5.49
C SER A 147 29.73 -15.45 -5.93
N GLN A 148 29.31 -16.48 -6.66
CA GLN A 148 27.93 -16.62 -7.10
C GLN A 148 26.95 -16.70 -5.93
N ALA A 149 27.32 -17.41 -4.85
CA ALA A 149 26.52 -17.50 -3.64
C ALA A 149 26.34 -16.13 -2.98
N LEU A 150 27.42 -15.34 -2.85
CA LEU A 150 27.36 -13.99 -2.28
C LEU A 150 26.55 -13.03 -3.15
N LYS A 151 26.65 -13.15 -4.49
CA LYS A 151 25.83 -12.35 -5.41
C LYS A 151 24.35 -12.67 -5.24
N THR A 152 24.00 -13.96 -5.20
CA THR A 152 22.61 -14.40 -5.02
C THR A 152 22.04 -13.88 -3.70
N TRP A 153 22.81 -13.99 -2.61
CA TRP A 153 22.43 -13.44 -1.31
C TRP A 153 22.27 -11.92 -1.33
N ALA A 154 23.22 -11.19 -1.94
CA ALA A 154 23.14 -9.73 -2.05
C ALA A 154 21.91 -9.28 -2.85
N TRP A 155 21.58 -9.96 -3.95
CA TRP A 155 20.36 -9.70 -4.72
C TRP A 155 19.09 -10.05 -3.95
N SER A 156 19.10 -11.09 -3.11
CA SER A 156 17.99 -11.39 -2.20
C SER A 156 17.74 -10.24 -1.23
N GLN A 157 18.78 -9.64 -0.67
CA GLN A 157 18.64 -8.46 0.21
C GLN A 157 18.09 -7.25 -0.54
N VAL A 158 18.61 -6.95 -1.74
CA VAL A 158 18.08 -5.86 -2.58
C VAL A 158 16.61 -6.07 -2.92
N THR A 159 16.21 -7.32 -3.19
CA THR A 159 14.83 -7.68 -3.49
C THR A 159 13.92 -7.45 -2.28
N SER A 160 14.37 -7.82 -1.08
CA SER A 160 13.62 -7.53 0.16
C SER A 160 13.44 -6.03 0.40
N VAL A 161 14.48 -5.21 0.22
CA VAL A 161 14.34 -3.76 0.35
C VAL A 161 13.44 -3.18 -0.75
N GLN A 162 13.49 -3.72 -1.98
CA GLN A 162 12.58 -3.32 -3.05
C GLN A 162 11.10 -3.62 -2.71
N GLN A 163 10.82 -4.69 -1.98
CA GLN A 163 9.46 -4.99 -1.50
C GLN A 163 8.98 -3.91 -0.53
N ALA A 164 9.82 -3.53 0.44
CA ALA A 164 9.50 -2.46 1.37
C ALA A 164 9.27 -1.11 0.65
N VAL A 165 10.09 -0.79 -0.37
CA VAL A 165 9.86 0.40 -1.23
C VAL A 165 8.50 0.31 -1.93
N SER A 166 8.14 -0.84 -2.49
CA SER A 166 6.88 -1.02 -3.22
C SER A 166 5.66 -0.92 -2.30
N LEU A 167 5.77 -1.45 -1.08
CA LEU A 167 4.76 -1.33 -0.03
C LEU A 167 4.48 0.14 0.32
N HIS A 168 5.51 0.87 0.74
CA HIS A 168 5.31 2.27 1.17
C HIS A 168 4.95 3.20 0.00
N ALA A 169 5.36 2.90 -1.23
CA ALA A 169 4.87 3.60 -2.42
C ALA A 169 3.37 3.38 -2.65
N SER A 170 2.90 2.15 -2.45
CA SER A 170 1.49 1.80 -2.59
C SER A 170 0.64 2.44 -1.50
N ILE A 171 1.10 2.42 -0.24
CA ILE A 171 0.46 3.10 0.89
C ILE A 171 0.31 4.60 0.57
N TYR A 172 1.42 5.28 0.24
CA TYR A 172 1.38 6.71 -0.07
C TYR A 172 0.41 7.03 -1.21
N THR A 173 0.42 6.22 -2.28
CA THR A 173 -0.45 6.44 -3.45
C THR A 173 -1.92 6.29 -3.08
N LYS A 174 -2.28 5.26 -2.30
CA LYS A 174 -3.66 5.06 -1.82
C LYS A 174 -4.08 6.19 -0.87
N THR A 175 -3.26 6.52 0.12
CA THR A 175 -3.51 7.62 1.07
C THR A 175 -3.74 8.93 0.32
N ARG A 176 -2.92 9.24 -0.69
CA ARG A 176 -3.10 10.45 -1.51
C ARG A 176 -4.44 10.44 -2.26
N LYS A 177 -4.83 9.32 -2.87
CA LYS A 177 -6.14 9.19 -3.55
C LYS A 177 -7.30 9.41 -2.58
N GLN A 178 -7.23 8.82 -1.39
CA GLN A 178 -8.28 8.95 -0.37
C GLN A 178 -8.36 10.38 0.18
N MET A 179 -7.23 11.02 0.41
CA MET A 179 -7.22 12.44 0.78
C MET A 179 -7.90 13.27 -0.33
N MET A 180 -7.64 13.01 -1.63
CA MET A 180 -8.34 13.73 -2.71
C MET A 180 -9.87 13.56 -2.66
N ARG A 181 -10.35 12.37 -2.28
CA ARG A 181 -11.78 12.10 -2.09
C ARG A 181 -12.39 12.84 -0.90
N LEU A 182 -11.59 13.15 0.12
CA LEU A 182 -11.98 13.97 1.28
C LEU A 182 -11.86 15.48 1.01
N GLU A 183 -11.82 15.90 -0.26
CA GLU A 183 -11.76 17.31 -0.67
C GLU A 183 -10.50 18.05 -0.15
N LEU A 184 -9.31 17.45 -0.38
CA LEU A 184 -8.01 18.09 -0.09
C LEU A 184 -7.98 19.57 -0.52
N GLY A 185 -7.48 20.42 0.38
CA GLY A 185 -7.18 21.81 0.04
C GLY A 185 -6.08 21.91 -1.01
N GLN A 186 -6.12 22.98 -1.81
CA GLN A 186 -5.14 23.22 -2.87
C GLN A 186 -3.68 23.29 -2.36
N GLU A 187 -3.49 23.75 -1.11
CA GLU A 187 -2.20 23.76 -0.41
C GLU A 187 -1.67 22.34 -0.11
N GLN A 188 -2.54 21.45 0.34
CA GLN A 188 -2.16 20.07 0.63
C GLN A 188 -1.87 19.28 -0.66
N LEU A 189 -2.53 19.60 -1.77
CA LEU A 189 -2.19 19.06 -3.10
C LEU A 189 -0.81 19.49 -3.59
N GLN A 190 -0.38 20.72 -3.26
CA GLN A 190 0.99 21.19 -3.55
C GLN A 190 2.04 20.46 -2.69
N LYS A 191 1.70 20.17 -1.42
CA LYS A 191 2.56 19.45 -0.48
C LYS A 191 2.71 17.97 -0.85
N TYR A 192 1.60 17.27 -1.11
CA TYR A 192 1.57 15.84 -1.40
C TYR A 192 1.47 15.58 -2.91
N LYS A 193 2.64 15.52 -3.55
CA LYS A 193 2.78 15.32 -5.01
C LYS A 193 2.63 13.85 -5.40
N PRO A 194 2.12 13.54 -6.60
CA PRO A 194 2.09 12.16 -7.10
C PRO A 194 3.52 11.59 -7.14
N LEU A 195 3.68 10.34 -6.70
CA LEU A 195 4.95 9.62 -6.82
C LEU A 195 5.13 9.15 -8.25
N LEU A 196 6.28 9.50 -8.84
CA LEU A 196 6.65 9.04 -10.18
C LEU A 196 7.54 7.81 -10.09
N ARG A 197 7.41 6.89 -11.05
CA ARG A 197 8.17 5.64 -11.06
C ARG A 197 9.68 5.88 -11.16
N GLU A 198 10.07 6.95 -11.84
CA GLU A 198 11.47 7.36 -12.00
C GLU A 198 12.10 7.74 -10.66
N GLN A 199 11.32 8.32 -9.74
CA GLN A 199 11.78 8.75 -8.43
C GLN A 199 12.09 7.58 -7.50
N LEU A 200 11.49 6.41 -7.76
CA LEU A 200 11.74 5.17 -7.00
C LEU A 200 12.94 4.38 -7.53
N LYS A 201 13.50 4.78 -8.69
CA LYS A 201 14.72 4.17 -9.24
C LYS A 201 15.94 4.87 -8.65
N ILE A 202 16.87 4.07 -8.13
CA ILE A 202 18.19 4.57 -7.72
C ILE A 202 19.05 4.62 -8.97
N SER A 203 19.50 5.81 -9.36
CA SER A 203 20.50 5.95 -10.42
C SER A 203 21.80 5.32 -9.94
N THR A 204 22.19 4.21 -10.56
CA THR A 204 23.46 3.52 -10.28
C THR A 204 24.62 4.06 -11.11
N VAL A 205 24.39 5.12 -11.91
CA VAL A 205 25.44 5.77 -12.70
C VAL A 205 26.42 6.43 -11.74
N VAL A 206 27.60 5.86 -11.64
CA VAL A 206 28.76 6.46 -10.99
C VAL A 206 29.34 7.46 -11.98
N GLY A 207 29.44 8.73 -11.59
CA GLY A 207 30.42 9.62 -12.22
C GLY A 207 31.81 9.07 -11.89
N ASP A 208 32.65 8.90 -12.90
CA ASP A 208 34.03 8.43 -12.73
C ASP A 208 34.68 9.19 -11.57
N PRO A 209 35.15 8.50 -10.51
CA PRO A 209 35.86 9.17 -9.43
C PRO A 209 37.25 9.68 -9.84
N ASN A 210 37.56 9.64 -11.15
CA ASN A 210 38.88 9.94 -11.70
C ASN A 210 38.84 10.57 -13.12
N ALA A 211 37.77 11.31 -13.44
CA ALA A 211 37.70 12.17 -14.64
C ALA A 211 38.17 13.59 -14.31
#